data_AF-A0A517TYW7-F1
#
_entry.id   AF-A0A517TYW7-F1
#
_cell.length_a   1.000
_cell.length_b   1.000
_cell.length_c   1.000
_cell.angle_alpha   90.00
_cell.angle_beta   90.00
_cell.angle_gamma   90.00
#
_symmetry.space_group_name_H-M   'P 1'
#
loop_
_entity.id
_entity.type
_entity.pdbx_description
1 polymer ?
#
loop_
_entity_poly.entity_id
_entity_poly.type
_entity_poly.pdbx_seq_one_letter_code
_entity_poly.pdbx_strand_id
1 'polypeptide(L)'
;MNRTLFRFSLVALLAPLVAQPAQASIPPMSETYPIDVTIAQNQPIEIVRPNFFDLDHPKLLKLSGVLAGPQPGSLAVFFDWIDPAGGKQTSPVQEFPFTPGGTNLVDLEYTIPYCPSEVSVDFRLANADVVRFVGEFTHICLVPEPTTILTAGIAGLALVVATRRQSR
;
A
#
# COMPACT_ATOMS: atom_id res chain seq x y z
N MET A 1 45.47 -41.52 53.59
CA MET A 1 44.21 -42.29 53.49
C MET A 1 43.05 -41.33 53.73
N ASN A 2 41.94 -41.55 53.03
CA ASN A 2 40.66 -40.81 52.99
C ASN A 2 40.45 -39.76 51.88
N ARG A 3 39.52 -40.18 51.02
CA ARG A 3 38.93 -39.60 49.81
C ARG A 3 37.73 -38.73 50.20
N THR A 4 37.53 -37.61 49.51
CA THR A 4 36.23 -36.93 49.44
C THR A 4 36.20 -36.11 48.14
N LEU A 5 35.77 -36.73 47.04
CA LEU A 5 34.42 -36.64 46.45
C LEU A 5 34.12 -35.30 45.78
N PHE A 6 34.29 -35.33 44.45
CA PHE A 6 33.49 -34.70 43.40
C PHE A 6 32.27 -33.88 43.83
N ARG A 7 32.25 -32.61 43.39
CA ARG A 7 31.01 -31.94 42.98
C ARG A 7 31.23 -31.22 41.66
N PHE A 8 30.74 -31.83 40.59
CA PHE A 8 30.52 -31.16 39.31
C PHE A 8 29.42 -30.11 39.50
N SER A 9 29.77 -28.84 39.43
CA SER A 9 28.79 -27.76 39.26
C SER A 9 28.46 -27.65 37.78
N LEU A 10 27.40 -28.33 37.36
CA LEU A 10 26.79 -28.16 36.04
C LEU A 10 26.01 -26.83 36.06
N VAL A 11 26.62 -25.76 35.54
CA VAL A 11 25.89 -24.50 35.30
C VAL A 11 25.08 -24.67 34.03
N ALA A 12 23.78 -24.91 34.17
CA ALA A 12 22.84 -24.92 33.07
C ALA A 12 22.65 -23.48 32.55
N LEU A 13 23.29 -23.16 31.42
CA LEU A 13 23.03 -21.96 30.64
C LEU A 13 21.61 -22.05 30.04
N LEU A 14 20.63 -21.50 30.75
CA LEU A 14 19.33 -21.17 30.18
C LEU A 14 19.51 -19.90 29.34
N ALA A 15 19.86 -20.08 28.07
CA ALA A 15 19.71 -19.02 27.08
C ALA A 15 18.20 -18.84 26.84
N PRO A 16 17.60 -17.66 27.10
CA PRO A 16 16.29 -17.39 26.57
C PRO A 16 16.45 -17.32 25.05
N LEU A 17 15.85 -18.29 24.33
CA LEU A 17 15.49 -18.09 22.94
C LEU A 17 14.56 -16.87 22.92
N VAL A 18 15.12 -15.70 22.66
CA VAL A 18 14.33 -14.56 22.20
C VAL A 18 13.92 -14.95 20.80
N ALA A 19 12.78 -15.61 20.68
CA ALA A 19 12.07 -15.71 19.42
C ALA A 19 11.85 -14.26 18.98
N GLN A 20 12.66 -13.79 18.03
CA GLN A 20 12.32 -12.58 17.30
C GLN A 20 10.93 -12.85 16.74
N PRO A 21 9.88 -12.11 17.14
CA PRO A 21 8.63 -12.21 16.43
C PRO A 21 9.00 -11.90 14.99
N ALA A 22 8.72 -12.83 14.08
CA ALA A 22 8.77 -12.55 12.67
C ALA A 22 7.94 -11.27 12.52
N GLN A 23 8.61 -10.14 12.26
CA GLN A 23 7.93 -8.93 11.89
C GLN A 23 7.21 -9.34 10.61
N ALA A 24 5.91 -9.61 10.73
CA ALA A 24 5.05 -9.72 9.57
C ALA A 24 5.38 -8.48 8.76
N SER A 25 6.06 -8.67 7.63
CA SER A 25 6.46 -7.59 6.76
C SER A 25 5.18 -6.85 6.46
N ILE A 26 5.03 -5.66 7.04
CA ILE A 26 3.89 -4.81 6.72
C ILE A 26 3.99 -4.66 5.21
N PRO A 27 2.99 -5.16 4.45
CA PRO A 27 3.05 -5.08 2.99
C PRO A 27 3.31 -3.62 2.60
N PRO A 28 4.06 -3.39 1.51
CA PRO A 28 4.40 -2.03 1.10
C PRO A 28 3.13 -1.19 1.05
N MET A 29 3.09 -0.10 1.83
CA MET A 29 1.90 0.76 1.94
C MET A 29 1.52 1.42 0.61
N SER A 30 2.41 1.35 -0.38
CA SER A 30 2.23 1.83 -1.74
C SER A 30 2.70 0.75 -2.70
N GLU A 31 1.85 0.40 -3.66
CA GLU A 31 2.22 -0.50 -4.76
C GLU A 31 1.87 0.16 -6.08
N THR A 32 2.76 0.02 -7.06
CA THR A 32 2.63 0.56 -8.41
C THR A 32 2.79 -0.57 -9.41
N TYR A 33 1.82 -0.69 -10.30
CA TYR A 33 1.74 -1.76 -11.29
C TYR A 33 1.75 -1.16 -12.70
N PRO A 34 2.69 -1.57 -13.57
CA PRO A 34 2.62 -1.18 -14.97
C PRO A 34 1.39 -1.82 -15.62
N ILE A 35 0.74 -1.05 -16.49
CA ILE A 35 -0.40 -1.47 -17.30
C ILE A 35 -0.04 -1.25 -18.77
N ASP A 36 -0.19 -2.29 -19.57
CA ASP A 36 -0.17 -2.22 -21.02
C ASP A 36 -1.32 -3.10 -21.53
N VAL A 37 -2.43 -2.47 -21.90
CA VAL A 37 -3.66 -3.18 -22.29
C VAL A 37 -4.18 -2.66 -23.61
N THR A 38 -4.70 -3.58 -24.42
CA THR A 38 -5.46 -3.27 -25.62
C THR A 38 -6.93 -3.50 -25.32
N ILE A 39 -7.72 -2.43 -25.37
CA ILE A 39 -9.14 -2.41 -25.01
C ILE A 39 -9.93 -2.36 -26.32
N ALA A 40 -10.81 -3.33 -26.53
CA ALA A 40 -11.71 -3.37 -27.68
C ALA A 40 -13.13 -2.92 -27.29
N GLN A 41 -13.89 -2.46 -28.27
CA GLN A 41 -15.29 -2.10 -28.04
C GLN A 41 -16.08 -3.28 -27.49
N ASN A 42 -16.93 -3.03 -26.48
CA ASN A 42 -17.73 -4.05 -25.78
C ASN A 42 -16.93 -5.14 -25.05
N GLN A 43 -15.62 -4.93 -24.86
CA GLN A 43 -14.77 -5.79 -24.05
C GLN A 43 -14.24 -4.99 -22.86
N PRO A 44 -15.04 -4.87 -21.78
CA PRO A 44 -14.55 -4.22 -20.56
C PRO A 44 -13.34 -4.99 -20.03
N ILE A 45 -12.33 -4.25 -19.58
CA ILE A 45 -11.14 -4.82 -18.95
C ILE A 45 -11.15 -4.37 -17.49
N GLU A 46 -11.11 -5.33 -16.58
CA GLU A 46 -10.97 -5.12 -15.14
C GLU A 46 -9.58 -5.61 -14.72
N ILE A 47 -8.84 -4.75 -14.01
CA ILE A 47 -7.52 -5.07 -13.47
C ILE A 47 -7.60 -5.10 -11.94
N VAL A 48 -7.82 -6.30 -11.41
CA VAL A 48 -7.95 -6.56 -9.98
C VAL A 48 -6.58 -6.62 -9.30
N ARG A 49 -6.45 -6.00 -8.12
CA ARG A 49 -5.25 -6.05 -7.28
C ARG A 49 -5.59 -6.38 -5.82
N PRO A 50 -4.90 -7.37 -5.22
CA PRO A 50 -5.03 -7.64 -3.79
C PRO A 50 -4.43 -6.48 -3.00
N ASN A 51 -4.95 -6.27 -1.80
CA ASN A 51 -4.51 -5.20 -0.93
C ASN A 51 -4.61 -5.60 0.56
N PHE A 52 -3.90 -4.85 1.41
CA PHE A 52 -4.06 -4.94 2.85
C PHE A 52 -5.38 -4.30 3.28
N PHE A 53 -6.17 -5.04 4.08
CA PHE A 53 -7.43 -4.55 4.62
C PHE A 53 -7.20 -3.74 5.91
N ASP A 54 -7.71 -2.52 5.94
CA ASP A 54 -7.62 -1.61 7.09
C ASP A 54 -8.81 -0.65 7.09
N LEU A 55 -9.52 -0.54 8.21
CA LEU A 55 -10.69 0.34 8.34
C LEU A 55 -10.34 1.76 8.75
N ASP A 56 -9.14 1.98 9.30
CA ASP A 56 -8.77 3.23 9.96
C ASP A 56 -8.02 4.19 9.04
N HIS A 57 -7.57 3.71 7.88
CA HIS A 57 -6.70 4.45 6.97
C HIS A 57 -7.29 4.58 5.57
N PRO A 58 -7.37 5.81 5.01
CA PRO A 58 -7.89 6.00 3.66
C PRO A 58 -6.94 5.41 2.61
N LYS A 59 -7.52 4.94 1.50
CA LYS A 59 -6.79 4.41 0.35
C LYS A 59 -6.84 5.39 -0.81
N LEU A 60 -5.67 5.74 -1.34
CA LEU A 60 -5.52 6.51 -2.56
C LEU A 60 -5.32 5.58 -3.75
N LEU A 61 -6.13 5.73 -4.79
CA LEU A 61 -6.02 5.06 -6.07
C LEU A 61 -5.60 6.08 -7.13
N LYS A 62 -4.63 5.70 -7.96
CA LYS A 62 -4.04 6.55 -9.00
C LYS A 62 -3.86 5.76 -10.28
N LEU A 63 -4.37 6.27 -11.38
CA LEU A 63 -4.09 5.76 -12.71
C LEU A 63 -3.46 6.89 -13.52
N SER A 64 -2.26 6.64 -14.06
CA SER A 64 -1.56 7.59 -14.91
C SER A 64 -1.02 6.90 -16.15
N GLY A 65 -1.24 7.46 -17.33
CA GLY A 65 -0.74 6.87 -18.56
C GLY A 65 -1.08 7.63 -19.82
N VAL A 66 -0.84 6.96 -20.95
CA VAL A 66 -1.10 7.46 -22.30
C VAL A 66 -2.07 6.53 -23.00
N LEU A 67 -3.06 7.14 -23.64
CA LEU A 67 -4.07 6.50 -24.45
C LEU A 67 -3.81 6.77 -25.94
N ALA A 68 -3.76 5.71 -26.73
CA ALA A 68 -3.57 5.76 -28.17
C ALA A 68 -4.63 4.93 -28.90
N GLY A 69 -5.22 5.49 -29.96
CA GLY A 69 -6.22 4.82 -30.79
C GLY A 69 -6.13 5.22 -32.26
N PRO A 70 -6.61 4.38 -33.20
CA PRO A 70 -6.59 4.67 -34.62
C PRO A 70 -7.73 5.60 -35.07
N GLN A 71 -8.77 5.76 -34.26
CA GLN A 71 -9.96 6.58 -34.51
C GLN A 71 -10.25 7.44 -33.27
N PRO A 72 -10.95 8.58 -33.40
CA PRO A 72 -11.40 9.35 -32.25
C PRO A 72 -12.43 8.57 -31.44
N GLY A 73 -12.44 8.74 -30.11
CA GLY A 73 -13.38 8.06 -29.22
C GLY A 73 -13.28 8.58 -27.79
N SER A 74 -13.90 7.86 -26.85
CA SER A 74 -13.81 8.14 -25.41
C SER A 74 -13.57 6.86 -24.62
N LEU A 75 -12.61 6.90 -23.69
CA LEU A 75 -12.37 5.82 -22.74
C LEU A 75 -12.98 6.20 -21.39
N ALA A 76 -13.96 5.42 -20.94
CA ALA A 76 -14.49 5.53 -19.60
C ALA A 76 -13.63 4.69 -18.65
N VAL A 77 -13.20 5.30 -17.54
CA VAL A 77 -12.38 4.68 -16.50
C VAL A 77 -13.03 4.93 -15.14
N PHE A 78 -13.04 3.92 -14.29
CA PHE A 78 -13.41 4.05 -12.88
C PHE A 78 -12.69 2.99 -12.05
N PHE A 79 -12.68 3.20 -10.74
CA PHE A 79 -12.20 2.22 -9.79
C PHE A 79 -13.39 1.55 -9.10
N ASP A 80 -13.17 0.33 -8.64
CA ASP A 80 -14.15 -0.42 -7.86
C ASP A 80 -13.47 -1.25 -6.78
N TRP A 81 -14.22 -1.52 -5.73
CA TRP A 81 -13.73 -2.20 -4.53
C TRP A 81 -14.87 -2.88 -3.80
N ILE A 82 -14.51 -3.76 -2.87
CA ILE A 82 -15.46 -4.43 -1.97
C ILE A 82 -15.46 -3.70 -0.63
N ASP A 83 -16.66 -3.34 -0.15
CA ASP A 83 -16.84 -2.73 1.16
C ASP A 83 -16.76 -3.75 2.30
N PRO A 84 -16.62 -3.30 3.56
CA PRO A 84 -16.51 -4.22 4.70
C PRO A 84 -17.75 -5.09 4.93
N ALA A 85 -18.90 -4.72 4.35
CA ALA A 85 -20.13 -5.52 4.38
C ALA A 85 -20.23 -6.50 3.20
N GLY A 86 -19.24 -6.51 2.29
CA GLY A 86 -19.18 -7.34 1.10
C GLY A 86 -19.87 -6.74 -0.14
N GLY A 87 -20.30 -5.48 -0.09
CA GLY A 87 -20.93 -4.77 -1.20
C GLY A 87 -19.90 -4.24 -2.21
N LYS A 88 -20.19 -4.37 -3.51
CA LYS A 88 -19.38 -3.76 -4.57
C LYS A 88 -19.67 -2.26 -4.65
N GLN A 89 -18.62 -1.46 -4.59
CA GLN A 89 -18.66 0.00 -4.69
C GLN A 89 -17.83 0.46 -5.91
N THR A 90 -18.17 1.62 -6.46
CA THR A 90 -17.50 2.19 -7.63
C THR A 90 -17.21 3.66 -7.43
N SER A 91 -16.10 4.16 -7.94
CA SER A 91 -15.86 5.59 -8.08
C SER A 91 -16.80 6.17 -9.16
N PRO A 92 -16.97 7.50 -9.23
CA PRO A 92 -17.54 8.12 -10.41
C PRO A 92 -16.80 7.70 -11.68
N VAL A 93 -17.54 7.55 -12.78
CA VAL A 93 -16.95 7.25 -14.09
C VAL A 93 -16.33 8.51 -14.67
N GLN A 94 -15.05 8.44 -15.03
CA GLN A 94 -14.34 9.51 -15.71
C GLN A 94 -14.17 9.14 -17.19
N GLU A 95 -14.59 10.04 -18.07
CA GLU A 95 -14.40 9.89 -19.51
C GLU A 95 -13.16 10.65 -19.98
N PHE A 96 -12.37 9.98 -20.82
CA PHE A 96 -11.16 10.51 -21.43
C PHE A 96 -11.33 10.49 -22.96
N PRO A 97 -11.69 11.63 -23.58
CA PRO A 97 -11.74 11.72 -25.03
C PRO A 97 -10.32 11.62 -25.61
N PHE A 98 -10.19 11.00 -26.77
CA PHE A 98 -8.90 10.87 -27.45
C PHE A 98 -9.02 11.07 -28.95
N THR A 99 -7.92 11.52 -29.55
CA THR A 99 -7.80 11.72 -31.00
C THR A 99 -6.62 10.92 -31.59
N PRO A 100 -6.73 10.45 -32.84
CA PRO A 100 -5.64 9.74 -33.51
C PRO A 100 -4.40 10.62 -33.66
N GLY A 101 -3.22 10.04 -33.40
CA GLY A 101 -1.94 10.75 -33.48
C GLY A 101 -1.67 11.75 -32.36
N GLY A 102 -2.62 11.96 -31.44
CA GLY A 102 -2.43 12.77 -30.23
C GLY A 102 -1.75 12.00 -29.11
N THR A 103 -1.10 12.73 -28.20
CA THR A 103 -0.70 12.21 -26.88
C THR A 103 -1.84 12.47 -25.91
N ASN A 104 -2.74 11.50 -25.75
CA ASN A 104 -3.91 11.65 -24.88
C ASN A 104 -3.54 11.14 -23.49
N LEU A 105 -3.36 12.06 -22.54
CA LEU A 105 -3.01 11.72 -21.17
C LEU A 105 -4.26 11.27 -20.41
N VAL A 106 -4.08 10.24 -19.60
CA VAL A 106 -5.08 9.78 -18.62
C VAL A 106 -4.43 9.94 -17.26
N ASP A 107 -5.06 10.75 -16.41
CA ASP A 107 -4.68 10.93 -15.02
C ASP A 107 -5.97 10.93 -14.20
N LEU A 108 -6.06 9.98 -13.28
CA LEU A 108 -7.24 9.76 -12.46
C LEU A 108 -6.81 9.43 -11.04
N GLU A 109 -7.37 10.15 -10.08
CA GLU A 109 -7.16 9.92 -8.66
C GLU A 109 -8.50 9.76 -7.94
N TYR A 110 -8.58 8.80 -7.02
CA TYR A 110 -9.74 8.62 -6.15
C TYR A 110 -9.33 8.16 -4.76
N THR A 111 -9.98 8.69 -3.72
CA THR A 111 -9.74 8.30 -2.33
C THR A 111 -10.92 7.53 -1.77
N ILE A 112 -10.67 6.31 -1.30
CA ILE A 112 -11.62 5.48 -0.54
C ILE A 112 -11.38 5.76 0.95
N PRO A 113 -12.44 5.85 1.78
CA PRO A 113 -12.30 6.19 3.19
C PRO A 113 -11.62 5.13 4.07
N TYR A 114 -11.32 3.95 3.52
CA TYR A 114 -10.61 2.85 4.17
C TYR A 114 -9.76 2.09 3.13
N CYS A 115 -8.89 1.18 3.58
CA CYS A 115 -8.17 0.24 2.73
C CYS A 115 -8.96 -1.06 2.54
N PRO A 116 -9.59 -1.29 1.37
CA PRO A 116 -10.26 -2.55 1.09
C PRO A 116 -9.24 -3.68 0.87
N SER A 117 -9.67 -4.94 0.97
CA SER A 117 -8.82 -6.10 0.67
C SER A 117 -8.48 -6.26 -0.81
N GLU A 118 -9.24 -5.61 -1.68
CA GLU A 118 -9.11 -5.69 -3.14
C GLU A 118 -9.55 -4.37 -3.76
N VAL A 119 -8.82 -3.94 -4.79
CA VAL A 119 -9.14 -2.77 -5.62
C VAL A 119 -8.97 -3.11 -7.08
N SER A 120 -9.82 -2.54 -7.91
CA SER A 120 -9.85 -2.75 -9.35
C SER A 120 -9.77 -1.41 -10.07
N VAL A 121 -9.26 -1.44 -11.30
CA VAL A 121 -9.47 -0.38 -12.29
C VAL A 121 -10.14 -0.98 -13.51
N ASP A 122 -11.24 -0.36 -13.92
CA ASP A 122 -12.08 -0.78 -15.02
C ASP A 122 -11.93 0.17 -16.21
N PHE A 123 -11.82 -0.41 -17.41
CA PHE A 123 -11.74 0.29 -18.68
C PHE A 123 -12.93 -0.08 -19.56
N ARG A 124 -13.65 0.94 -20.06
CA ARG A 124 -14.77 0.76 -20.98
C ARG A 124 -14.62 1.69 -22.17
N LEU A 125 -14.48 1.10 -23.35
CA LEU A 125 -14.32 1.86 -24.59
C LEU A 125 -15.68 2.25 -25.17
N ALA A 126 -15.86 3.55 -25.42
CA ALA A 126 -17.01 4.09 -26.12
C ALA A 126 -16.57 4.71 -27.45
N ASN A 127 -17.35 4.45 -28.51
CA ASN A 127 -17.22 5.10 -29.81
C ASN A 127 -15.84 4.93 -30.49
N ALA A 128 -15.18 3.78 -30.33
CA ALA A 128 -13.98 3.39 -31.08
C ALA A 128 -13.86 1.86 -31.11
N ASP A 129 -13.19 1.32 -32.13
CA ASP A 129 -13.03 -0.13 -32.31
C ASP A 129 -12.03 -0.74 -31.31
N VAL A 130 -10.86 -0.11 -31.18
CA VAL A 130 -9.76 -0.58 -30.34
C VAL A 130 -8.86 0.57 -29.91
N VAL A 131 -8.39 0.53 -28.68
CA VAL A 131 -7.39 1.47 -28.15
C VAL A 131 -6.33 0.72 -27.35
N ARG A 132 -5.15 1.32 -27.23
CA ARG A 132 -4.09 0.85 -26.33
C ARG A 132 -3.90 1.89 -25.23
N PHE A 133 -3.92 1.42 -24.00
CA PHE A 133 -3.55 2.20 -22.83
C PHE A 133 -2.23 1.67 -22.27
N VAL A 134 -1.26 2.56 -22.09
CA VAL A 134 0.04 2.26 -21.47
C VAL A 134 0.28 3.22 -20.32
N GLY A 135 0.48 2.71 -19.11
CA GLY A 135 0.61 3.52 -17.93
C GLY A 135 0.88 2.71 -16.68
N GLU A 136 0.46 3.25 -15.54
CA GLU A 136 0.65 2.68 -14.23
C GLU A 136 -0.62 2.84 -13.38
N PHE A 137 -0.96 1.80 -12.63
CA PHE A 137 -1.96 1.83 -11.57
C PHE A 137 -1.25 1.74 -10.22
N THR A 138 -1.41 2.77 -9.41
CA THR A 138 -0.82 2.89 -8.08
C THR A 138 -1.91 2.91 -7.04
N HIS A 139 -1.72 2.18 -5.94
CA HIS A 139 -2.64 2.20 -4.82
C HIS A 139 -1.91 2.26 -3.47
N ILE A 140 -2.27 3.25 -2.66
CA ILE A 140 -1.55 3.66 -1.46
C ILE A 140 -2.48 3.67 -0.26
N CYS A 141 -2.15 2.94 0.81
CA CYS A 141 -2.79 3.11 2.12
C CYS A 141 -2.13 4.28 2.85
N LEU A 142 -2.91 5.30 3.16
CA LEU A 142 -2.45 6.53 3.82
C LEU A 142 -2.43 6.32 5.33
N VAL A 143 -1.44 5.59 5.81
CA VAL A 143 -1.19 5.40 7.24
C VAL A 143 -0.37 6.58 7.77
N PRO A 144 -0.81 7.30 8.82
CA PRO A 144 0.01 8.29 9.48
C PRO A 144 1.31 7.63 9.95
N GLU A 145 2.46 8.21 9.60
CA GLU A 145 3.72 7.76 10.20
C GLU A 145 3.57 7.85 11.73
N PRO A 146 3.94 6.81 12.49
CA PRO A 146 3.96 6.92 13.93
C PRO A 146 4.94 8.05 14.25
N THR A 147 4.43 9.16 14.76
CA THR A 147 5.26 10.21 15.35
C THR A 147 6.03 9.54 16.47
N THR A 148 7.26 9.11 16.19
CA THR A 148 8.21 8.66 17.20
C THR A 148 8.48 9.87 18.07
N ILE A 149 7.65 10.02 19.09
CA ILE A 149 7.81 10.97 20.18
C ILE A 149 9.09 10.55 20.90
N LEU A 150 10.20 11.07 20.38
CA LEU A 150 11.56 11.04 20.90
C LEU A 150 11.67 11.91 22.17
N THR A 151 10.60 12.03 22.98
CA THR A 151 10.64 12.70 24.29
C THR A 151 10.90 11.75 25.46
N ALA A 152 11.21 10.47 25.19
CA ALA A 152 11.95 9.65 26.15
C ALA A 152 13.38 10.18 26.40
N GLY A 153 13.92 11.02 25.49
CA GLY A 153 15.29 11.54 25.57
C GLY A 153 15.49 12.76 26.49
N ILE A 154 14.45 13.53 26.81
CA ILE A 154 14.60 14.79 27.57
C ILE A 154 14.33 14.59 29.06
N ALA A 155 13.47 13.64 29.45
CA ALA A 155 13.24 13.32 30.87
C ALA A 155 14.43 12.58 31.51
N GLY A 156 15.15 11.74 30.75
CA GLY A 156 16.33 11.02 31.23
C GLY A 156 17.55 11.93 31.49
N LEU A 157 17.70 13.03 30.74
CA LEU A 157 18.83 13.94 30.90
C LEU A 157 18.70 14.84 32.15
N ALA A 158 17.48 15.15 32.59
CA ALA A 158 17.27 15.93 33.81
C ALA A 158 17.67 15.16 35.08
N LEU A 159 17.48 13.83 35.11
CA LEU A 159 17.80 13.00 36.28
C LEU A 159 19.31 12.77 36.47
N VAL A 160 20.08 12.71 35.37
CA VAL A 160 21.55 12.54 35.41
C VAL A 160 22.27 13.84 35.79
N VAL A 161 21.71 15.01 35.42
CA VAL A 161 22.27 16.30 35.81
C VAL A 161 21.94 16.67 37.26
N ALA A 162 20.76 16.28 37.77
CA ALA A 162 20.39 16.52 39.17
C ALA A 162 21.20 15.67 40.17
N THR A 163 21.54 14.43 39.82
CA THR A 163 22.30 13.53 40.71
C THR A 163 23.80 13.84 40.75
N ARG A 164 24.38 14.44 39.70
CA ARG A 164 25.80 14.87 39.70
C ARG A 164 26.09 16.15 40.49
N ARG A 165 25.07 16.94 40.86
CA ARG A 165 25.25 18.20 41.60
C ARG A 165 25.19 18.06 43.12
N GLN A 166 24.73 16.93 43.66
CA GLN A 166 24.65 16.70 45.11
C GLN A 166 25.88 15.99 45.71
N SER A 167 26.82 15.55 44.88
CA SER A 167 28.02 14.82 45.33
C SER A 167 29.32 15.63 45.23
N ARG A 168 29.23 16.97 45.31
CA ARG A 168 30.39 17.87 45.50
C ARG A 168 30.10 18.86 46.61
#